data_AF-A0A9W9Q9P2-F1
#
_entry.id   AF-A0A9W9Q9P2-F1
#
_cell.length_a   1.000
_cell.length_b   1.000
_cell.length_c   1.000
_cell.angle_alpha   90.00
_cell.angle_beta   90.00
_cell.angle_gamma   90.00
#
_symmetry.space_group_name_H-M   'P 1'
#
loop_
_entity.id
_entity.type
_entity.pdbx_description
1 polymer ?
#
loop_
_entity_poly.entity_id
_entity_poly.type
_entity_poly.pdbx_seq_one_letter_code
_entity_poly.pdbx_strand_id
1 'polypeptide(L)'
;MADKQFAEATEYPTSPAIPDPNARKLAETVAFVERAFSSWQAFGDDRSLIECNCAPLRGRSDYRIWSRRIKVVLRRNFVLDIVEGKVGQLPHSHPLDSDLEKLNATAALIITRNLSPITKPIVRTLTDPREMWEKLERHCKPSDWTLAQTGWLNLQRVKYSRCSNVREYVDRVDDAWRSICLDKDDALEKHELARCASLVFSLDTPKWESWKMSVLSGRQTNIPSWASLVDKLLAAE
;
A
#
# COMPACT_ATOMS: atom_id res chain seq x y z
N MET A 1 12.42 61.42 -53.62
CA MET A 1 13.24 60.21 -53.86
C MET A 1 13.27 59.42 -52.56
N ALA A 2 13.04 58.12 -52.68
CA ALA A 2 12.56 57.22 -51.65
C ALA A 2 13.65 56.68 -50.69
N ASP A 3 13.17 56.32 -49.49
CA ASP A 3 13.53 55.20 -48.60
C ASP A 3 14.97 54.68 -48.49
N LYS A 4 15.40 54.49 -47.24
CA LYS A 4 15.80 53.16 -46.75
C LYS A 4 15.72 53.08 -45.22
N GLN A 5 14.74 52.31 -44.76
CA GLN A 5 14.57 51.82 -43.40
C GLN A 5 15.72 50.86 -43.04
N PHE A 6 16.29 51.02 -41.85
CA PHE A 6 17.03 49.96 -41.16
C PHE A 6 16.04 49.21 -40.27
N ALA A 7 15.76 47.96 -40.60
CA ALA A 7 15.11 47.01 -39.71
C ALA A 7 16.16 46.00 -39.26
N GLU A 8 16.61 46.14 -38.01
CA GLU A 8 17.37 45.10 -37.30
C GLU A 8 16.48 43.88 -37.13
N ALA A 9 16.89 42.75 -37.73
CA ALA A 9 16.29 41.46 -37.47
C ALA A 9 16.84 40.92 -36.15
N THR A 10 16.13 41.17 -35.06
CA THR A 10 16.39 40.52 -33.77
C THR A 10 15.88 39.08 -33.86
N GLU A 11 16.80 38.13 -34.07
CA GLU A 11 16.52 36.71 -33.87
C GLU A 11 16.20 36.47 -32.40
N TYR A 12 14.93 36.18 -32.11
CA TYR A 12 14.53 35.71 -30.80
C TYR A 12 15.02 34.26 -30.61
N PRO A 13 15.64 33.92 -29.47
CA PRO A 13 16.05 32.55 -29.20
C PRO A 13 14.81 31.65 -29.12
N THR A 14 14.82 30.59 -29.92
CA THR A 14 13.80 29.55 -29.93
C THR A 14 13.67 28.97 -28.53
N SER A 15 12.53 29.24 -27.88
CA SER A 15 12.17 28.66 -26.59
C SER A 15 12.25 27.12 -26.67
N PRO A 16 12.80 26.40 -25.68
CA PRO A 16 12.90 24.95 -25.73
C PRO A 16 11.49 24.36 -25.83
N ALA A 17 11.24 23.62 -26.92
CA ALA A 17 9.97 22.95 -27.15
C ALA A 17 9.64 22.04 -25.96
N ILE A 18 8.51 22.31 -25.30
CA ILE A 18 7.97 21.45 -24.25
C ILE A 18 7.68 20.08 -24.91
N PRO A 19 8.29 18.97 -24.46
CA PRO A 19 8.05 17.66 -25.06
C PRO A 19 6.57 17.31 -24.97
N ASP A 20 6.00 16.79 -26.06
CA ASP A 20 4.63 16.29 -26.10
C ASP A 20 4.41 15.28 -24.95
N PRO A 21 3.45 15.52 -24.04
CA PRO A 21 3.17 14.62 -22.92
C PRO A 21 2.81 13.19 -23.36
N ASN A 22 2.24 13.01 -24.56
CA ASN A 22 1.95 11.69 -25.10
C ASN A 22 3.22 10.96 -25.53
N ALA A 23 4.15 11.67 -26.18
CA ALA A 23 5.45 11.12 -26.56
C ALA A 23 6.27 10.72 -25.33
N ARG A 24 6.22 11.54 -24.28
CA ARG A 24 6.88 11.24 -23.00
C ARG A 24 6.30 9.97 -22.36
N LYS A 25 4.97 9.85 -22.26
CA LYS A 25 4.31 8.68 -21.66
C LYS A 25 4.58 7.41 -22.46
N LEU A 26 4.64 7.51 -23.79
CA LEU A 26 5.01 6.40 -24.66
C LEU A 26 6.45 5.95 -24.38
N ALA A 27 7.41 6.88 -24.32
CA ALA A 27 8.81 6.56 -24.00
C ALA A 27 8.97 5.92 -22.61
N GLU A 28 8.25 6.42 -21.60
CA GLU A 28 8.23 5.84 -20.25
C GLU A 28 7.65 4.42 -20.26
N THR A 29 6.60 4.18 -21.06
CA THR A 29 5.98 2.85 -21.25
C THR A 29 6.96 1.89 -21.92
N VAL A 30 7.63 2.31 -22.99
CA VAL A 30 8.65 1.51 -23.70
C VAL A 30 9.78 1.12 -22.75
N ALA A 31 10.38 2.11 -22.06
CA ALA A 31 11.48 1.86 -21.13
C ALA A 31 11.06 0.94 -19.97
N PHE A 32 9.81 1.02 -19.52
CA PHE A 32 9.26 0.09 -18.55
C PHE A 32 9.18 -1.33 -19.12
N VAL A 33 8.56 -1.52 -20.29
CA VAL A 33 8.36 -2.85 -20.87
C VAL A 33 9.70 -3.54 -21.13
N GLU A 34 10.67 -2.84 -21.71
CA GLU A 34 12.02 -3.39 -21.93
C GLU A 34 12.65 -3.88 -20.62
N ARG A 35 12.61 -3.04 -19.57
CA ARG A 35 13.21 -3.36 -18.28
C ARG A 35 12.48 -4.51 -17.58
N ALA A 36 11.16 -4.43 -17.51
CA ALA A 36 10.31 -5.41 -16.84
C ALA A 36 10.44 -6.77 -17.53
N PHE A 37 10.37 -6.80 -18.85
CA PHE A 37 10.42 -8.03 -19.63
C PHE A 37 11.82 -8.65 -19.64
N SER A 38 12.89 -7.84 -19.79
CA SER A 38 14.27 -8.35 -19.68
C SER A 38 14.55 -8.92 -18.30
N SER A 39 14.09 -8.24 -17.24
CA SER A 39 14.22 -8.73 -15.87
C SER A 39 13.45 -10.03 -15.68
N TRP A 40 12.23 -10.10 -16.22
CA TRP A 40 11.39 -11.28 -16.17
C TRP A 40 12.02 -12.47 -16.91
N GLN A 41 12.64 -12.25 -18.07
CA GLN A 41 13.37 -13.29 -18.80
C GLN A 41 14.65 -13.75 -18.08
N ALA A 42 15.36 -12.84 -17.42
CA ALA A 42 16.60 -13.15 -16.69
C ALA A 42 16.38 -14.12 -15.51
N PHE A 43 15.14 -14.23 -15.00
CA PHE A 43 14.78 -15.23 -13.97
C PHE A 43 14.70 -16.68 -14.51
N GLY A 44 14.80 -16.90 -15.83
CA GLY A 44 15.00 -18.23 -16.41
C GLY A 44 13.80 -19.19 -16.30
N ASP A 45 13.99 -20.44 -16.73
CA ASP A 45 12.98 -21.51 -16.85
C ASP A 45 12.28 -21.95 -15.53
N ASP A 46 12.58 -21.29 -14.41
CA ASP A 46 11.78 -21.38 -13.19
C ASP A 46 10.49 -20.52 -13.36
N ARG A 47 9.70 -20.89 -14.37
CA ARG A 47 8.47 -20.20 -14.82
C ARG A 47 7.33 -20.25 -13.82
N SER A 48 7.62 -20.66 -12.58
CA SER A 48 6.65 -20.59 -11.52
C SER A 48 6.44 -19.11 -11.19
N LEU A 49 5.23 -18.61 -11.46
CA LEU A 49 4.78 -17.34 -10.89
C LEU A 49 5.14 -17.40 -9.40
N ILE A 50 5.86 -16.40 -8.91
CA ILE A 50 6.24 -16.34 -7.48
C ILE A 50 4.96 -16.55 -6.68
N GLU A 51 4.87 -17.71 -6.01
CA GLU A 51 3.63 -18.14 -5.40
C GLU A 51 3.22 -17.13 -4.33
N CYS A 52 1.97 -16.67 -4.40
CA CYS A 52 1.40 -15.87 -3.35
C CYS A 52 0.90 -16.82 -2.26
N ASN A 53 1.65 -16.95 -1.17
CA ASN A 53 1.15 -17.56 0.07
C ASN A 53 0.18 -16.62 0.81
N CYS A 54 -0.67 -15.95 0.05
CA CYS A 54 -1.57 -14.90 0.51
C CYS A 54 -2.96 -15.50 0.69
N ALA A 55 -3.61 -15.21 1.82
CA ALA A 55 -5.02 -15.55 1.94
C ALA A 55 -5.80 -14.83 0.81
N PRO A 56 -6.71 -15.53 0.11
CA PRO A 56 -7.47 -14.94 -0.98
C PRO A 56 -8.40 -13.85 -0.46
N LEU A 57 -8.64 -12.80 -1.27
CA LEU A 57 -9.52 -11.69 -0.89
C LEU A 57 -10.95 -12.19 -0.66
N ARG A 58 -11.46 -12.07 0.56
CA ARG A 58 -12.83 -12.46 0.92
C ARG A 58 -13.81 -11.29 0.85
N GLY A 59 -13.35 -10.06 1.05
CA GLY A 59 -14.17 -8.87 0.92
C GLY A 59 -13.56 -7.64 1.55
N ARG A 60 -14.39 -6.86 2.25
CA ARG A 60 -13.97 -5.56 2.81
C ARG A 60 -13.06 -5.66 4.03
N SER A 61 -13.23 -6.70 4.84
CA SER A 61 -12.51 -6.87 6.10
C SER A 61 -11.03 -7.19 5.91
N ASP A 62 -10.66 -7.86 4.82
CA ASP A 62 -9.29 -8.31 4.54
C ASP A 62 -8.61 -7.57 3.39
N TYR A 63 -9.30 -6.61 2.74
CA TYR A 63 -8.80 -5.87 1.58
C TYR A 63 -7.44 -5.19 1.80
N ARG A 64 -7.20 -4.55 2.95
CA ARG A 64 -5.93 -3.84 3.18
C ARG A 64 -4.74 -4.78 3.34
N ILE A 65 -4.93 -5.86 4.09
CA ILE A 65 -3.90 -6.90 4.26
C ILE A 65 -3.65 -7.58 2.91
N TRP A 66 -4.71 -7.95 2.20
CA TRP A 66 -4.64 -8.54 0.87
C TRP A 66 -3.91 -7.63 -0.12
N SER A 67 -4.33 -6.37 -0.26
CA SER A 67 -3.75 -5.43 -1.22
C SER A 67 -2.27 -5.17 -0.93
N ARG A 68 -1.88 -5.00 0.36
CA ARG A 68 -0.47 -4.87 0.74
C ARG A 68 0.36 -6.10 0.31
N ARG A 69 -0.13 -7.31 0.61
CA ARG A 69 0.57 -8.55 0.27
C ARG A 69 0.66 -8.76 -1.25
N ILE A 70 -0.43 -8.50 -1.97
CA ILE A 70 -0.48 -8.65 -3.42
C ILE A 70 0.41 -7.63 -4.12
N LYS A 71 0.50 -6.39 -3.63
CA LYS A 71 1.43 -5.39 -4.17
C LYS A 71 2.89 -5.86 -4.10
N VAL A 72 3.28 -6.61 -3.07
CA VAL A 72 4.63 -7.21 -2.99
C VAL A 72 4.82 -8.26 -4.09
N VAL A 73 3.84 -9.13 -4.31
CA VAL A 73 3.91 -10.15 -5.37
C VAL A 73 3.91 -9.52 -6.77
N LEU A 74 3.05 -8.54 -7.03
CA LEU A 74 3.04 -7.79 -8.28
C LEU A 74 4.38 -7.09 -8.54
N ARG A 75 5.01 -6.52 -7.50
CA ARG A 75 6.33 -5.88 -7.61
C ARG A 75 7.42 -6.89 -7.96
N ARG A 76 7.43 -8.05 -7.30
CA ARG A 76 8.40 -9.12 -7.57
C ARG A 76 8.25 -9.73 -8.97
N ASN A 77 7.05 -9.68 -9.54
CA ASN A 77 6.78 -10.09 -10.91
C ASN A 77 6.86 -8.93 -11.92
N PHE A 78 7.38 -7.76 -11.53
CA PHE A 78 7.55 -6.58 -12.39
C PHE A 78 6.26 -6.04 -13.05
N VAL A 79 5.10 -6.28 -12.44
CA VAL A 79 3.78 -5.90 -13.00
C VAL A 79 2.98 -4.95 -12.10
N LEU A 80 3.55 -4.46 -10.99
CA LEU A 80 2.85 -3.52 -10.11
C LEU A 80 2.46 -2.21 -10.82
N ASP A 81 3.37 -1.65 -11.61
CA ASP A 81 3.12 -0.35 -12.27
C ASP A 81 2.04 -0.45 -13.36
N ILE A 82 1.83 -1.64 -13.94
CA ILE A 82 0.70 -1.94 -14.82
C ILE A 82 -0.61 -1.81 -14.04
N VAL A 83 -0.70 -2.51 -12.91
CA VAL A 83 -1.89 -2.53 -12.06
C VAL A 83 -2.22 -1.14 -11.48
N GLU A 84 -1.19 -0.34 -11.16
CA GLU A 84 -1.34 1.04 -10.68
C GLU A 84 -1.60 2.06 -11.81
N GLY A 85 -1.67 1.61 -13.07
CA GLY A 85 -1.99 2.45 -14.22
C GLY A 85 -0.92 3.47 -14.60
N LYS A 86 0.32 3.24 -14.14
CA LYS A 86 1.49 4.08 -14.49
C LYS A 86 2.04 3.75 -15.87
N VAL A 87 1.78 2.54 -16.35
CA VAL A 87 2.17 2.08 -17.68
C VAL A 87 1.05 2.44 -18.67
N GLY A 88 1.41 3.07 -19.78
CA GLY A 88 0.48 3.37 -20.86
C GLY A 88 0.17 2.15 -21.73
N GLN A 89 -0.62 2.37 -22.77
CA GLN A 89 -0.80 1.38 -23.84
C GLN A 89 0.22 1.63 -24.95
N LEU A 90 0.64 0.54 -25.60
CA LEU A 90 1.42 0.60 -26.84
C LEU A 90 0.47 0.46 -28.04
N PRO A 91 0.79 1.07 -29.19
CA PRO A 91 0.11 0.72 -30.43
C PRO A 91 0.34 -0.76 -30.76
N HIS A 92 -0.66 -1.45 -31.30
CA HIS A 92 -0.56 -2.87 -31.69
C HIS A 92 0.56 -3.17 -32.71
N SER A 93 1.03 -2.16 -33.44
CA SER A 93 2.15 -2.28 -34.38
C SER A 93 3.53 -2.14 -33.71
N HIS A 94 3.58 -1.83 -32.41
CA HIS A 94 4.82 -1.60 -31.69
C HIS A 94 5.54 -2.93 -31.41
N PRO A 95 6.88 -3.02 -31.56
CA PRO A 95 7.62 -4.27 -31.36
C PRO A 95 7.42 -4.93 -30.00
N LEU A 96 7.20 -4.11 -28.96
CA LEU A 96 7.03 -4.56 -27.57
C LEU A 96 5.58 -4.83 -27.17
N ASP A 97 4.61 -4.71 -28.10
CA ASP A 97 3.19 -4.89 -27.78
C ASP A 97 2.91 -6.30 -27.21
N SER A 98 3.44 -7.35 -27.87
CA SER A 98 3.32 -8.73 -27.39
C SER A 98 3.92 -8.95 -25.99
N ASP A 99 4.99 -8.23 -25.66
CA ASP A 99 5.63 -8.33 -24.35
C ASP A 99 4.81 -7.63 -23.27
N LEU A 100 4.21 -6.48 -23.60
CA LEU A 100 3.25 -5.80 -22.74
C LEU A 100 2.00 -6.67 -22.51
N GLU A 101 1.48 -7.35 -23.54
CA GLU A 101 0.36 -8.29 -23.39
C GLU A 101 0.67 -9.44 -22.42
N LYS A 102 1.88 -10.03 -22.49
CA LYS A 102 2.32 -11.07 -21.55
C LYS A 102 2.39 -10.56 -20.11
N LEU A 103 2.89 -9.35 -19.91
CA LEU A 103 2.93 -8.71 -18.59
C LEU A 103 1.51 -8.41 -18.07
N ASN A 104 0.61 -7.94 -18.93
CA ASN A 104 -0.80 -7.73 -18.59
C ASN A 104 -1.49 -9.05 -18.18
N ALA A 105 -1.32 -10.10 -18.97
CA ALA A 105 -1.86 -11.43 -18.68
C ALA A 105 -1.32 -11.99 -17.35
N THR A 106 -0.03 -11.76 -17.08
CA THR A 106 0.62 -12.13 -15.80
C THR A 106 -0.02 -11.39 -14.63
N ALA A 107 -0.21 -10.07 -14.74
CA ALA A 107 -0.86 -9.28 -13.71
C ALA A 107 -2.30 -9.74 -13.43
N ALA A 108 -3.09 -9.96 -14.48
CA ALA A 108 -4.46 -10.43 -14.39
C ALA A 108 -4.55 -11.82 -13.74
N LEU A 109 -3.61 -12.71 -14.06
CA LEU A 109 -3.53 -14.04 -13.47
C LEU A 109 -3.18 -13.98 -11.97
N ILE A 110 -2.22 -13.15 -11.58
CA ILE A 110 -1.87 -12.93 -10.16
C ILE A 110 -3.08 -12.42 -9.38
N ILE A 111 -3.79 -11.41 -9.90
CA ILE A 111 -5.01 -10.89 -9.25
C ILE A 111 -6.03 -12.03 -9.11
N THR A 112 -6.39 -12.69 -10.21
CA THR A 112 -7.46 -13.69 -10.25
C THR A 112 -7.20 -14.90 -9.35
N ARG A 113 -5.95 -15.39 -9.28
CA ARG A 113 -5.58 -16.52 -8.42
C ARG A 113 -5.71 -16.20 -6.93
N ASN A 114 -5.65 -14.92 -6.57
CA ASN A 114 -5.70 -14.46 -5.19
C ASN A 114 -7.07 -13.89 -4.80
N LEU A 115 -8.12 -14.21 -5.56
CA LEU A 115 -9.51 -13.90 -5.21
C LEU A 115 -10.20 -15.14 -4.67
N SER A 116 -11.06 -14.94 -3.68
CA SER A 116 -11.95 -16.00 -3.20
C SER A 116 -13.09 -16.24 -4.21
N PRO A 117 -13.83 -17.35 -4.11
CA PRO A 117 -15.04 -17.56 -4.89
C PRO A 117 -16.08 -16.43 -4.76
N ILE A 118 -16.04 -15.65 -3.67
CA ILE A 118 -16.96 -14.53 -3.41
C ILE A 118 -16.55 -13.28 -4.20
N THR A 119 -15.25 -12.99 -4.32
CA THR A 119 -14.75 -11.75 -4.93
C THR A 119 -14.36 -11.91 -6.39
N LYS A 120 -14.03 -13.14 -6.82
CA LYS A 120 -13.74 -13.46 -8.23
C LYS A 120 -14.84 -13.02 -9.21
N PRO A 121 -16.15 -13.14 -8.91
CA PRO A 121 -17.22 -12.65 -9.77
C PRO A 121 -17.19 -11.14 -10.04
N ILE A 122 -16.59 -10.33 -9.15
CA ILE A 122 -16.53 -8.86 -9.30
C ILE A 122 -15.78 -8.47 -10.57
N VAL A 123 -14.71 -9.19 -10.91
CA VAL A 123 -13.79 -8.88 -12.02
C VAL A 123 -13.82 -9.90 -13.16
N ARG A 124 -14.71 -10.90 -13.11
CA ARG A 124 -14.70 -12.05 -14.04
C ARG A 124 -14.79 -11.69 -15.54
N THR A 125 -15.33 -10.52 -15.87
CA THR A 125 -15.51 -10.05 -17.26
C THR A 125 -14.40 -9.11 -17.71
N LEU A 126 -13.45 -8.78 -16.84
CA LEU A 126 -12.38 -7.83 -17.12
C LEU A 126 -11.12 -8.60 -17.51
N THR A 127 -10.48 -8.12 -18.56
CA THR A 127 -9.18 -8.60 -19.03
C THR A 127 -8.06 -7.66 -18.64
N ASP A 128 -8.35 -6.36 -18.54
CA ASP A 128 -7.37 -5.35 -18.15
C ASP A 128 -7.09 -5.39 -16.63
N PRO A 129 -5.85 -5.68 -16.22
CA PRO A 129 -5.50 -5.86 -14.81
C PRO A 129 -5.65 -4.58 -13.97
N ARG A 130 -5.51 -3.39 -14.58
CA ARG A 130 -5.74 -2.12 -13.90
C ARG A 130 -7.22 -1.94 -13.61
N GLU A 131 -8.11 -2.17 -14.57
CA GLU A 131 -9.56 -2.13 -14.38
C GLU A 131 -10.01 -3.15 -13.33
N MET A 132 -9.43 -4.36 -13.35
CA MET A 132 -9.66 -5.37 -12.31
C MET A 132 -9.33 -4.81 -10.92
N TRP A 133 -8.15 -4.21 -10.76
CA TRP A 133 -7.72 -3.63 -9.50
C TRP A 133 -8.62 -2.48 -9.05
N GLU A 134 -8.89 -1.52 -9.93
CA GLU A 134 -9.78 -0.39 -9.65
C GLU A 134 -11.19 -0.84 -9.26
N LYS A 135 -11.70 -1.91 -9.89
CA LYS A 135 -13.02 -2.45 -9.54
C LYS A 135 -13.00 -3.14 -8.18
N LEU A 136 -11.95 -3.88 -7.85
CA LEU A 136 -11.76 -4.45 -6.51
C LEU A 136 -11.60 -3.37 -5.45
N GLU A 137 -10.83 -2.31 -5.72
CA GLU A 137 -10.72 -1.15 -4.82
C GLU A 137 -12.11 -0.57 -4.56
N ARG A 138 -12.90 -0.30 -5.60
CA ARG A 138 -14.24 0.28 -5.45
C ARG A 138 -15.21 -0.58 -4.64
N HIS A 139 -15.15 -1.91 -4.77
CA HIS A 139 -16.10 -2.82 -4.10
C HIS A 139 -15.64 -3.25 -2.71
N CYS A 140 -14.34 -3.51 -2.56
CA CYS A 140 -13.74 -4.16 -1.41
C CYS A 140 -12.92 -3.20 -0.53
N LYS A 141 -12.47 -2.04 -1.00
CA LYS A 141 -11.78 -1.09 -0.12
C LYS A 141 -12.80 -0.53 0.90
N PRO A 142 -12.61 -0.79 2.20
CA PRO A 142 -13.44 -0.13 3.20
C PRO A 142 -13.15 1.37 3.17
N SER A 143 -14.17 2.18 3.45
CA SER A 143 -13.96 3.63 3.57
C SER A 143 -13.05 3.92 4.76
N ASP A 144 -12.27 4.99 4.65
CA ASP A 144 -11.38 5.42 5.72
C ASP A 144 -12.15 5.71 7.01
N TRP A 145 -13.36 6.29 6.90
CA TRP A 145 -14.26 6.48 8.03
C TRP A 145 -14.68 5.16 8.70
N THR A 146 -15.12 4.17 7.92
CA THR A 146 -15.55 2.87 8.48
C THR A 146 -14.39 2.16 9.19
N LEU A 147 -13.17 2.28 8.66
CA LEU A 147 -11.97 1.74 9.30
C LEU A 147 -11.65 2.46 10.60
N ALA A 148 -11.63 3.79 10.58
CA ALA A 148 -11.34 4.58 11.76
C ALA A 148 -12.37 4.30 12.87
N GLN A 149 -13.65 4.23 12.51
CA GLN A 149 -14.73 3.87 13.42
C GLN A 149 -14.58 2.45 13.96
N THR A 150 -14.26 1.46 13.11
CA THR A 150 -14.05 0.07 13.54
C THR A 150 -12.85 -0.05 14.46
N GLY A 151 -11.74 0.60 14.13
CA GLY A 151 -10.54 0.67 14.97
C GLY A 151 -10.83 1.30 16.32
N TRP A 152 -11.57 2.41 16.34
CA TRP A 152 -12.02 3.07 17.57
C TRP A 152 -12.89 2.16 18.44
N LEU A 153 -13.90 1.51 17.85
CA LEU A 153 -14.76 0.57 18.57
C LEU A 153 -13.98 -0.65 19.09
N ASN A 154 -13.02 -1.15 18.31
CA ASN A 154 -12.16 -2.24 18.74
C ASN A 154 -11.28 -1.79 19.92
N LEU A 155 -10.66 -0.61 19.84
CA LEU A 155 -9.83 -0.06 20.91
C LEU A 155 -10.60 0.02 22.24
N GLN A 156 -11.85 0.48 22.22
CA GLN A 156 -12.71 0.54 23.41
C GLN A 156 -13.02 -0.85 24.01
N ARG A 157 -13.00 -1.90 23.19
CA ARG A 157 -13.32 -3.28 23.59
C ARG A 157 -12.09 -4.08 24.03
N VAL A 158 -10.88 -3.60 23.73
CA VAL A 158 -9.64 -4.25 24.13
C VAL A 158 -9.49 -4.13 25.64
N LYS A 159 -9.31 -5.28 26.28
CA LYS A 159 -9.09 -5.45 27.72
C LYS A 159 -8.11 -6.60 27.91
N TYR A 160 -7.12 -6.41 28.77
CA TYR A 160 -6.13 -7.45 29.07
C TYR A 160 -6.79 -8.73 29.59
N SER A 161 -7.82 -8.61 30.43
CA SER A 161 -8.61 -9.75 30.95
C SER A 161 -9.25 -10.64 29.87
N ARG A 162 -9.34 -10.16 28.62
CA ARG A 162 -9.90 -10.86 27.46
C ARG A 162 -8.84 -11.37 26.49
N CYS A 163 -7.57 -11.33 26.89
CA CYS A 163 -6.43 -11.80 26.10
C CYS A 163 -5.75 -12.95 26.84
N SER A 164 -5.10 -13.83 26.10
CA SER A 164 -4.45 -15.03 26.67
C SER A 164 -3.09 -14.72 27.30
N ASN A 165 -2.43 -13.65 26.85
CA ASN A 165 -1.13 -13.17 27.32
C ASN A 165 -0.91 -11.70 26.92
N VAL A 166 0.19 -11.10 27.40
CA VAL A 166 0.56 -9.70 27.08
C VAL A 166 0.80 -9.48 25.60
N ARG A 167 1.38 -10.44 24.87
CA ARG A 167 1.65 -10.28 23.43
C ARG A 167 0.36 -10.14 22.63
N GLU A 168 -0.62 -11.04 22.83
CA GLU A 168 -1.93 -10.94 22.19
C GLU A 168 -2.60 -9.61 22.53
N TYR A 169 -2.49 -9.17 23.79
CA TYR A 169 -3.02 -7.88 24.22
C TYR A 169 -2.39 -6.70 23.49
N VAL A 170 -1.05 -6.64 23.41
CA VAL A 170 -0.30 -5.61 22.69
C VAL A 170 -0.69 -5.58 21.20
N ASP A 171 -0.72 -6.75 20.56
CA ASP A 171 -1.07 -6.88 19.14
C ASP A 171 -2.49 -6.34 18.87
N ARG A 172 -3.45 -6.62 19.75
CA ARG A 172 -4.82 -6.12 19.61
C ARG A 172 -4.94 -4.61 19.80
N VAL A 173 -4.15 -4.01 20.70
CA VAL A 173 -4.08 -2.54 20.84
C VAL A 173 -3.43 -1.93 19.59
N ASP A 174 -2.34 -2.53 19.08
CA ASP A 174 -1.66 -2.06 17.88
C ASP A 174 -2.58 -2.10 16.66
N ASP A 175 -3.24 -3.23 16.41
CA ASP A 175 -4.14 -3.43 15.27
C ASP A 175 -5.31 -2.42 15.28
N ALA A 176 -5.84 -2.10 16.46
CA ALA A 176 -6.87 -1.09 16.60
C ALA A 176 -6.35 0.31 16.21
N TRP A 177 -5.16 0.70 16.67
CA TRP A 177 -4.53 1.97 16.30
C TRP A 177 -4.11 2.04 14.84
N ARG A 178 -3.57 0.96 14.28
CA ARG A 178 -3.28 0.85 12.84
C ARG A 178 -4.56 1.05 12.01
N SER A 179 -5.69 0.51 12.47
CA SER A 179 -6.99 0.74 11.82
C SER A 179 -7.45 2.21 11.90
N ILE A 180 -7.31 2.84 13.08
CA ILE A 180 -7.63 4.27 13.31
C ILE A 180 -6.78 5.18 12.42
N CYS A 181 -5.48 4.91 12.37
CA CYS A 181 -4.49 5.67 11.61
C CYS A 181 -4.38 5.23 10.15
N LEU A 182 -5.24 4.31 9.69
CA LEU A 182 -5.26 3.82 8.31
C LEU A 182 -3.90 3.28 7.85
N ASP A 183 -3.19 2.59 8.74
CA ASP A 183 -1.84 2.05 8.52
C ASP A 183 -0.80 3.09 8.07
N LYS A 184 -0.98 4.36 8.39
CA LYS A 184 0.00 5.41 8.10
C LYS A 184 0.95 5.56 9.28
N ASP A 185 2.23 5.26 9.08
CA ASP A 185 3.24 5.33 10.14
C ASP A 185 3.37 6.75 10.69
N ASP A 186 3.41 7.79 9.83
CA ASP A 186 3.43 9.20 10.26
C ASP A 186 2.26 9.56 11.19
N ALA A 187 1.08 8.97 10.94
CA ALA A 187 -0.10 9.19 11.77
C ALA A 187 -0.01 8.43 13.10
N LEU A 188 0.59 7.23 13.11
CA LEU A 188 0.86 6.49 14.34
C LEU A 188 1.88 7.22 15.23
N GLU A 189 2.94 7.77 14.64
CA GLU A 189 3.94 8.58 15.33
C GLU A 189 3.32 9.85 15.92
N LYS A 190 2.51 10.57 15.13
CA LYS A 190 1.78 11.75 15.61
C LYS A 190 0.88 11.45 16.81
N HIS A 191 0.35 10.23 16.92
CA HIS A 191 -0.55 9.80 17.98
C HIS A 191 0.10 8.85 19.00
N GLU A 192 1.42 8.78 19.05
CA GLU A 192 2.16 7.82 19.87
C GLU A 192 1.81 7.91 21.36
N LEU A 193 1.64 9.13 21.88
CA LEU A 193 1.19 9.38 23.25
C LEU A 193 -0.17 8.76 23.57
N ALA A 194 -1.16 9.00 22.71
CA ALA A 194 -2.51 8.47 22.90
C ALA A 194 -2.55 6.94 22.75
N ARG A 195 -1.69 6.41 21.88
CA ARG A 195 -1.50 4.98 21.67
C ARG A 195 -0.88 4.31 22.90
N CYS A 196 0.17 4.90 23.47
CA CYS A 196 0.75 4.46 24.74
C CYS A 196 -0.25 4.53 25.90
N ALA A 197 -0.98 5.64 26.02
CA ALA A 197 -2.02 5.78 27.04
C ALA A 197 -3.07 4.67 26.93
N SER A 198 -3.54 4.37 25.72
CA SER A 198 -4.50 3.28 25.48
C SER A 198 -3.98 1.92 25.92
N LEU A 199 -2.68 1.64 25.70
CA LEU A 199 -2.03 0.41 26.17
C LEU A 199 -1.98 0.31 27.70
N VAL A 200 -1.80 1.43 28.41
CA VAL A 200 -1.78 1.42 29.89
C VAL A 200 -3.20 1.29 30.45
N PHE A 201 -4.17 2.05 29.92
CA PHE A 201 -5.52 2.11 30.46
C PHE A 201 -6.36 0.86 30.18
N SER A 202 -6.01 0.06 29.17
CA SER A 202 -6.72 -1.19 28.85
C SER A 202 -6.21 -2.42 29.62
N LEU A 203 -5.19 -2.28 30.48
CA LEU A 203 -4.76 -3.29 31.44
C LEU A 203 -5.74 -3.35 32.62
N ASP A 204 -6.86 -4.06 32.50
CA ASP A 204 -7.99 -3.97 33.43
C ASP A 204 -7.92 -4.89 34.66
N THR A 205 -6.79 -5.56 34.89
CA THR A 205 -6.62 -6.49 36.01
C THR A 205 -5.74 -5.91 37.13
N PRO A 206 -6.01 -6.20 38.41
CA PRO A 206 -5.22 -5.70 39.55
C PRO A 206 -3.71 -6.03 39.49
N LYS A 207 -3.30 -7.11 38.80
CA LYS A 207 -1.88 -7.49 38.58
C LYS A 207 -1.03 -6.31 38.12
N TRP A 208 -1.60 -5.42 37.31
CA TRP A 208 -0.85 -4.36 36.64
C TRP A 208 -0.85 -3.03 37.37
N GLU A 209 -1.55 -2.88 38.51
CA GLU A 209 -1.70 -1.57 39.17
C GLU A 209 -0.37 -0.97 39.62
N SER A 210 0.52 -1.77 40.22
CA SER A 210 1.86 -1.30 40.61
C SER A 210 2.69 -0.86 39.40
N TRP A 211 2.62 -1.62 38.30
CA TRP A 211 3.31 -1.29 37.05
C TRP A 211 2.74 -0.01 36.41
N LYS A 212 1.41 0.13 36.31
CA LYS A 212 0.75 1.35 35.82
C LYS A 212 1.17 2.56 36.64
N MET A 213 1.12 2.44 37.97
CA MET A 213 1.51 3.53 38.85
C MET A 213 2.99 3.88 38.66
N SER A 214 3.87 2.90 38.45
CA SER A 214 5.28 3.18 38.09
C SER A 214 5.42 3.94 36.76
N VAL A 215 4.61 3.60 35.76
CA VAL A 215 4.63 4.28 34.44
C VAL A 215 4.08 5.70 34.55
N LEU A 216 3.00 5.91 35.31
CA LEU A 216 2.32 7.20 35.47
C LEU A 216 3.04 8.14 36.47
N SER A 217 3.71 7.60 37.49
CA SER A 217 4.47 8.37 38.49
C SER A 217 5.92 8.65 38.08
N GLY A 218 6.38 8.02 36.99
CA GLY A 218 7.73 8.20 36.48
C GLY A 218 8.02 9.66 36.18
N ARG A 219 8.95 10.27 36.94
CA ARG A 219 9.63 11.55 36.63
C ARG A 219 10.52 11.43 35.37
N GLN A 220 10.12 10.67 34.36
CA GLN A 220 10.83 10.62 33.09
C GLN A 220 10.42 11.86 32.29
N THR A 221 11.36 12.78 32.16
CA THR A 221 11.32 13.92 31.23
C THR A 221 11.15 13.48 29.76
N ASN A 222 11.22 12.17 29.47
CA ASN A 222 10.93 11.59 28.18
C ASN A 222 9.62 10.81 28.21
N ILE A 223 8.68 11.25 27.40
CA ILE A 223 7.48 10.51 27.03
C ILE A 223 7.91 9.12 26.54
N PRO A 224 7.36 8.01 27.10
CA PRO A 224 7.72 6.68 26.63
C PRO A 224 7.24 6.49 25.20
N SER A 225 8.14 6.05 24.32
CA SER A 225 7.77 5.57 22.99
C SER A 225 6.99 4.26 23.09
N TRP A 226 6.20 3.95 22.06
CA TRP A 226 5.46 2.71 21.98
C TRP A 226 6.36 1.49 22.18
N ALA A 227 7.49 1.46 21.48
CA ALA A 227 8.45 0.35 21.55
C ALA A 227 8.99 0.16 22.98
N SER A 228 9.44 1.24 23.62
CA SER A 228 9.97 1.16 24.99
C SER A 228 8.91 0.72 26.01
N LEU A 229 7.66 1.15 25.83
CA LEU A 229 6.57 0.78 26.73
C LEU A 229 6.19 -0.70 26.56
N VAL A 230 6.11 -1.19 25.32
CA VAL A 230 5.84 -2.60 25.01
C VAL A 230 6.93 -3.50 25.57
N ASP A 231 8.21 -3.14 25.39
CA ASP A 231 9.33 -3.93 25.91
C ASP A 231 9.27 -4.05 27.45
N LYS A 232 8.99 -2.94 28.14
CA LYS A 232 8.82 -2.93 29.61
C LYS A 232 7.62 -3.76 30.06
N LEU A 233 6.54 -3.77 29.29
CA LEU A 233 5.34 -4.54 29.62
C LEU A 233 5.59 -6.05 29.44
N LEU A 234 6.23 -6.44 28.34
CA LEU A 234 6.61 -7.82 28.06
C LEU A 234 7.63 -8.35 29.08
N ALA A 235 8.58 -7.52 29.52
CA ALA A 235 9.55 -7.89 30.54
C ALA A 235 8.95 -8.04 31.96
N ALA A 236 7.77 -7.47 32.19
CA ALA A 236 7.08 -7.50 33.48
C ALA A 236 6.02 -8.62 33.60
N GLU A 237 5.77 -9.37 32.52
CA GLU A 237 4.81 -10.50 32.50
C GLU A 237 5.27 -11.66 33.38
#